data_AF-A0A8J2NP68-F1
#
_entry.id   AF-A0A8J2NP68-F1
#
_cell.length_a   1.000
_cell.length_b   1.000
_cell.length_c   1.000
_cell.angle_alpha   90.00
_cell.angle_beta   90.00
_cell.angle_gamma   90.00
#
_symmetry.space_group_name_H-M   'P 1'
#
loop_
_entity.id
_entity.type
_entity.pdbx_description
1 polymer ?
#
loop_
_entity_poly.entity_id
_entity_poly.type
_entity_poly.pdbx_seq_one_letter_code
_entity_poly.pdbx_strand_id
1 'polypeptide(L)' 'GAPLQCSALITKQPDIILNCNSLNATYLFQQDKYYPPEYDSAGDKSIQCGRKPDA' A
#
# COMPACT_ATOMS: atom_id res chain seq x y z
N GLY A 1 14.32 -18.92 7.90
CA GLY A 1 13.45 -18.80 6.72
C GLY A 1 12.16 -18.12 7.14
N ALA A 2 11.51 -17.38 6.25
CA ALA A 2 10.20 -16.79 6.52
C ALA A 2 9.09 -17.84 6.31
N PRO A 3 8.04 -17.89 7.16
CA PRO A 3 6.89 -18.78 6.95
C PRO A 3 6.07 -18.35 5.73
N LEU A 4 5.31 -19.29 5.15
CA LEU A 4 4.48 -19.00 3.97
C LEU A 4 3.15 -18.34 4.40
N GLN A 5 2.70 -17.26 3.74
CA GLN A 5 3.33 -16.53 2.61
C GLN A 5 4.22 -15.37 3.09
N CYS A 6 5.32 -15.11 2.37
CA CYS A 6 6.20 -13.96 2.62
C CYS A 6 6.99 -13.62 1.34
N SER A 7 6.46 -12.71 0.50
CA SER A 7 7.06 -12.32 -0.78
C SER A 7 7.01 -10.81 -0.98
N ALA A 8 8.04 -10.24 -1.63
CA ALA A 8 8.14 -8.80 -1.89
C ALA A 8 8.37 -8.51 -3.39
N LEU A 9 7.74 -7.45 -3.89
CA LEU A 9 7.95 -6.89 -5.22
C LEU A 9 8.71 -5.57 -5.10
N ILE A 10 9.86 -5.44 -5.78
CA ILE A 10 10.71 -4.25 -5.75
C ILE A 10 10.86 -3.73 -7.19
N THR A 11 10.64 -2.43 -7.39
CA THR A 11 10.77 -1.78 -8.71
C THR A 11 11.81 -0.66 -8.65
N LYS A 12 12.49 -0.41 -9.77
CA LYS A 12 13.50 0.66 -9.88
C LYS A 12 12.86 2.03 -10.13
N GLN A 13 11.74 2.07 -10.85
CA GLN A 13 11.05 3.30 -11.19
C GLN A 13 10.22 3.78 -9.99
N PRO A 14 10.43 5.01 -9.50
CA PRO A 14 9.63 5.56 -8.42
C PRO A 14 8.17 5.69 -8.85
N ASP A 15 7.28 5.51 -7.88
CA ASP A 15 5.82 5.71 -7.98
C ASP A 15 5.08 4.89 -9.05
N ILE A 16 5.76 4.00 -9.78
CA ILE A 16 5.12 3.18 -10.82
C ILE A 16 3.99 2.33 -10.25
N ILE A 17 4.20 1.72 -9.08
CA ILE A 17 3.20 0.87 -8.43
C ILE A 17 2.01 1.70 -7.94
N LEU A 18 2.27 2.90 -7.39
CA LEU A 18 1.22 3.81 -6.95
C LEU A 18 0.36 4.23 -8.14
N ASN A 19 0.99 4.77 -9.19
CA ASN A 19 0.30 5.26 -10.37
C ASN A 19 -0.50 4.18 -11.10
N CYS A 20 -0.05 2.92 -11.04
CA CYS A 20 -0.76 1.80 -11.66
C CYS A 20 -1.99 1.34 -10.86
N ASN A 21 -1.95 1.40 -9.53
CA ASN A 21 -2.94 0.75 -8.68
C ASN A 21 -3.85 1.73 -7.91
N SER A 22 -3.46 2.99 -7.75
CA SER A 22 -4.15 3.95 -6.90
C SER A 22 -5.57 4.22 -7.39
N LEU A 23 -6.51 4.21 -6.45
CA LEU A 23 -7.91 4.59 -6.69
C LEU A 23 -8.37 5.77 -5.84
N ASN A 24 -7.54 6.26 -4.91
CA ASN A 24 -7.84 7.40 -4.04
C ASN A 24 -9.20 7.26 -3.31
N ALA A 25 -9.51 6.04 -2.86
CA ALA A 25 -10.75 5.73 -2.18
C ALA A 25 -10.86 6.52 -0.87
N THR A 26 -11.71 7.55 -0.84
CA THR A 26 -11.85 8.48 0.31
C THR A 26 -12.31 7.79 1.60
N TYR A 27 -13.01 6.66 1.48
CA TYR A 27 -13.47 5.86 2.60
C TYR A 27 -12.41 4.91 3.20
N LEU A 28 -11.26 4.73 2.51
CA LEU A 28 -10.11 3.96 3.02
C LEU A 28 -8.96 4.89 3.42
N PHE A 29 -8.65 5.88 2.58
CA PHE A 29 -7.50 6.77 2.70
C PHE A 29 -7.94 8.19 3.07
N GLN A 30 -8.54 8.33 4.25
CA GLN A 30 -9.01 9.61 4.76
C GLN A 30 -7.84 10.57 4.99
N GLN A 31 -7.99 11.82 4.54
CA GLN A 31 -6.93 12.84 4.56
C GLN A 31 -6.90 13.66 5.87
N ASP A 32 -7.93 13.53 6.69
CA ASP A 32 -8.17 14.29 7.93
C ASP A 32 -7.67 13.57 9.19
N LYS A 33 -6.69 12.68 9.04
CA LYS A 33 -6.14 11.92 10.17
C LYS A 33 -5.12 12.74 10.97
N TYR A 34 -4.96 12.39 12.24
CA TYR A 34 -4.02 13.07 13.15
C TYR A 34 -2.54 12.77 12.85
N TYR A 35 -2.27 11.88 11.90
CA TYR A 35 -0.94 11.46 11.50
C TYR A 35 -0.75 11.69 9.99
N PRO A 36 0.52 11.73 9.51
CA PRO A 36 0.83 11.93 8.10
C PRO A 36 0.08 10.93 7.20
N PRO A 37 -0.72 11.38 6.20
CA PRO A 37 -1.54 10.50 5.35
C PRO A 37 -0.73 9.45 4.58
N GLU A 38 0.57 9.68 4.41
CA GLU A 38 1.49 8.82 3.66
C GLU A 38 1.58 7.41 4.25
N TYR A 39 1.33 7.26 5.56
CA TYR A 39 1.32 5.95 6.22
C TYR A 39 0.17 5.05 5.75
N ASP A 40 -0.98 5.64 5.38
CA ASP A 40 -2.11 4.88 4.85
C ASP A 40 -2.08 4.80 3.32
N SER A 41 -1.61 5.85 2.63
CA SER A 41 -1.55 5.86 1.16
C SER A 41 -0.59 4.81 0.60
N ALA A 42 0.27 4.21 1.42
CA ALA A 42 1.02 3.01 1.06
C ALA A 42 0.10 1.84 0.67
N GLY A 43 -1.09 1.75 1.27
CA GLY A 43 -2.13 0.77 0.91
C GLY A 43 -2.71 0.99 -0.49
N ASP A 44 -2.78 2.23 -0.98
CA ASP A 44 -3.30 2.57 -2.32
C ASP A 44 -2.32 2.16 -3.45
N LYS A 45 -1.10 1.73 -3.09
CA LYS A 45 -0.16 1.10 -4.02
C LYS A 45 -0.48 -0.38 -4.25
N SER A 46 -1.28 -0.99 -3.38
CA SER A 46 -1.57 -2.42 -3.42
C SER A 46 -2.72 -2.70 -4.38
N ILE A 47 -2.62 -3.80 -5.12
CA ILE A 47 -3.76 -4.35 -5.87
C ILE A 47 -4.85 -4.86 -4.90
N GLN A 48 -4.46 -5.26 -3.69
CA GLN A 48 -5.38 -5.77 -2.66
C GLN A 48 -5.88 -4.65 -1.75
N CYS A 49 -7.17 -4.65 -1.43
CA CYS A 49 -7.74 -3.78 -0.39
C CYS A 49 -7.31 -4.24 1.02
N GLY A 50 -7.62 -5.49 1.36
CA GLY A 50 -7.20 -6.11 2.63
C GLY A 50 -5.91 -6.90 2.43
N ARG A 51 -4.94 -6.73 3.32
CA ARG A 51 -3.64 -7.40 3.25
C ARG A 51 -3.27 -8.02 4.59
N LYS A 52 -2.76 -9.26 4.59
CA LYS A 52 -2.23 -9.90 5.79
C LYS A 52 -0.83 -9.32 6.12
N PRO A 53 -0.50 -9.12 7.42
CA PRO A 53 0.86 -8.78 7.82
C PRO A 53 1.77 -10.00 7.66
N ASP A 54 2.69 -9.93 6.70
CA ASP A 54 3.67 -10.99 6.42
C ASP A 54 5.10 -10.62 6.91
N ALA A 55 5.29 -9.40 7.45
CA ALA A 55 6.56 -8.83 7.91
C ALA A 55 6.41 -8.16 9.27
#